data_AF-A0A1H5GLI9-F1
#
_entry.id   AF-A0A1H5GLI9-F1
#
_cell.length_a   1.000
_cell.length_b   1.000
_cell.length_c   1.000
_cell.angle_alpha   90.00
_cell.angle_beta   90.00
_cell.angle_gamma   90.00
#
_symmetry.space_group_name_H-M   'P 1'
#
loop_
_entity.id
_entity.type
_entity.pdbx_description
1 polymer ?
#
loop_
_entity_poly.entity_id
_entity_poly.type
_entity_poly.pdbx_seq_one_letter_code
_entity_poly.pdbx_strand_id
1 'polypeptide(L)'
;MAPLGYGSADAEAVLTILALNSGSSSLKFGLYRVASSRTEMLLSGEAESIGDKQGKFYAQDSRGNALLSETISIPSQRDAIIRIGRLLADSKLPAPAAVGHRIVHGGPKLRQHCLIDDSVLRQLEAAFAFAPLHIPSALSVIRFAQEHFVGLPQVACFDTTFHAELPMVARVLPVSKELQLEGIQRYGFHGLSCESILRQLANNPPSRLIIAHLGNGASITAVKSGKSIDTSMGLTPTGGVIMGTRCGDLDPGVLVYLMREKEFDAAMLEQLVDHRSGLIGISGVGSDMRRLHEAATSNPDARLAIQMFCYSARKQIAAMIAALDGVDMMVFTGGIGENDANVRAEICDGLSWIGVRLDDARNRSASNPIDDPASRCSVLVLASQEDEQIARHTWALFPRSLS
;
A
#
# COMPACT_ATOMS: atom_id res chain seq x y z
N MET A 1 -40.24 -41.77 20.18
CA MET A 1 -39.38 -40.57 20.37
C MET A 1 -38.00 -40.92 19.86
N ALA A 2 -37.68 -40.51 18.63
CA ALA A 2 -36.35 -40.64 18.06
C ALA A 2 -35.50 -39.43 18.53
N PRO A 3 -34.21 -39.60 18.84
CA PRO A 3 -33.35 -38.49 19.18
C PRO A 3 -33.06 -37.68 17.90
N LEU A 4 -33.31 -36.38 18.00
CA LEU A 4 -32.95 -35.39 16.98
C LEU A 4 -31.43 -35.40 16.80
N GLY A 5 -30.99 -35.67 15.57
CA GLY A 5 -29.60 -35.63 15.17
C GLY A 5 -29.05 -34.22 15.36
N TYR A 6 -27.86 -34.15 15.94
CA TYR A 6 -26.99 -32.98 15.87
C TYR A 6 -26.76 -32.67 14.39
N GLY A 7 -27.28 -31.52 13.94
CA GLY A 7 -26.91 -30.94 12.66
C GLY A 7 -25.40 -30.77 12.61
N SER A 8 -24.80 -31.19 11.50
CA SER A 8 -23.40 -31.01 11.18
C SER A 8 -22.97 -29.58 11.48
N ALA A 9 -21.89 -29.41 12.24
CA ALA A 9 -21.14 -28.16 12.27
C ALA A 9 -20.88 -27.73 10.82
N ASP A 10 -21.30 -26.53 10.44
CA ASP A 10 -20.93 -25.91 9.17
C ASP A 10 -19.40 -26.03 9.04
N ALA A 11 -18.95 -26.84 8.09
CA ALA A 11 -17.53 -26.97 7.80
C ALA A 11 -17.01 -25.58 7.44
N GLU A 12 -16.01 -25.09 8.17
CA GLU A 12 -15.40 -23.79 7.95
C GLU A 12 -15.00 -23.68 6.47
N ALA A 13 -15.59 -22.74 5.72
CA ALA A 13 -15.34 -22.63 4.29
C ALA A 13 -13.87 -22.25 4.06
N VAL A 14 -13.07 -23.20 3.59
CA VAL A 14 -11.67 -22.98 3.23
C VAL A 14 -11.61 -22.71 1.73
N LEU A 15 -11.16 -21.52 1.33
CA LEU A 15 -11.03 -21.15 -0.08
C LEU A 15 -9.59 -20.89 -0.45
N THR A 16 -9.24 -21.23 -1.69
CA THR A 16 -7.97 -20.79 -2.27
C THR A 16 -8.22 -19.48 -3.00
N ILE A 17 -7.48 -18.43 -2.67
CA ILE A 17 -7.69 -17.07 -3.18
C ILE A 17 -6.41 -16.60 -3.89
N LEU A 18 -6.57 -16.09 -5.11
CA LEU A 18 -5.50 -15.38 -5.82
C LEU A 18 -5.60 -13.89 -5.51
N ALA A 19 -4.60 -13.32 -4.83
CA ALA A 19 -4.48 -11.88 -4.64
C ALA A 19 -3.60 -11.28 -5.73
N LEU A 20 -4.05 -10.19 -6.34
CA LEU A 20 -3.36 -9.41 -7.36
C LEU A 20 -3.16 -7.97 -6.90
N ASN A 21 -1.91 -7.54 -6.85
CA ASN A 21 -1.50 -6.20 -6.43
C ASN A 21 -0.75 -5.52 -7.58
N SER A 22 -1.48 -4.70 -8.33
CA SER A 22 -0.98 -4.04 -9.54
C SER A 22 -0.28 -2.72 -9.21
N GLY A 23 0.94 -2.58 -9.72
CA GLY A 23 1.68 -1.32 -9.80
C GLY A 23 1.63 -0.72 -11.21
N SER A 24 2.35 0.39 -11.42
CA SER A 24 2.45 1.02 -12.75
C SER A 24 3.20 0.14 -13.76
N SER A 25 4.21 -0.59 -13.31
CA SER A 25 5.09 -1.43 -14.14
C SER A 25 5.39 -2.79 -13.51
N SER A 26 4.61 -3.19 -12.50
CA SER A 26 4.71 -4.52 -11.91
C SER A 26 3.33 -5.08 -11.54
N LEU A 27 3.28 -6.40 -11.35
CA LEU A 27 2.11 -7.11 -10.82
C LEU A 27 2.59 -8.13 -9.81
N LYS A 28 2.40 -7.82 -8.53
CA LYS A 28 2.60 -8.77 -7.43
C LYS A 28 1.38 -9.67 -7.33
N PHE A 29 1.63 -10.93 -6.96
CA PHE A 29 0.57 -11.90 -6.77
C PHE A 29 0.90 -12.88 -5.65
N GLY A 30 -0.14 -13.39 -5.01
CA GLY A 30 -0.02 -14.48 -4.05
C GLY A 30 -1.22 -15.40 -4.09
N LEU A 31 -0.98 -16.69 -3.90
CA LEU A 31 -2.02 -17.70 -3.75
C LEU A 31 -2.11 -18.08 -2.28
N TYR A 32 -3.30 -17.93 -1.70
CA TYR A 32 -3.52 -18.13 -0.28
C TYR A 32 -4.62 -19.15 -0.04
N ARG A 33 -4.44 -20.01 0.93
CA ARG A 33 -5.52 -20.78 1.53
C ARG A 33 -6.08 -19.99 2.71
N VAL A 34 -7.35 -19.63 2.64
CA VAL A 34 -8.01 -18.74 3.61
C VAL A 34 -9.19 -19.46 4.26
N ALA A 35 -9.23 -19.38 5.59
CA ALA A 35 -10.32 -19.78 6.46
C ALA A 35 -10.62 -18.64 7.44
N SER A 36 -11.67 -18.76 8.25
CA SER A 36 -12.05 -17.73 9.21
C SER A 36 -10.97 -17.50 10.28
N SER A 37 -10.31 -18.59 10.68
CA SER A 37 -9.32 -18.61 11.75
C SER A 37 -7.88 -18.44 11.26
N ARG A 38 -7.59 -18.74 9.99
CA ARG A 38 -6.22 -18.82 9.48
C ARG A 38 -6.12 -18.43 8.01
N THR A 39 -4.99 -17.82 7.66
CA THR A 39 -4.56 -17.61 6.28
C THR A 39 -3.17 -18.23 6.11
N GLU A 40 -3.00 -19.00 5.06
CA GLU A 40 -1.74 -19.67 4.73
C GLU A 40 -1.34 -19.28 3.31
N MET A 41 -0.16 -18.68 3.16
CA MET A 41 0.44 -18.45 1.84
C MET A 41 0.86 -19.79 1.24
N LEU A 42 0.41 -20.09 0.02
CA LEU A 42 0.84 -21.27 -0.74
C LEU A 42 1.99 -20.91 -1.67
N LEU A 43 1.90 -19.75 -2.32
CA LEU A 43 2.98 -19.17 -3.12
C LEU A 43 2.85 -17.64 -3.16
N SER A 44 3.95 -16.98 -3.49
CA SER A 44 3.98 -15.55 -3.82
C SER A 44 4.91 -15.31 -4.99
N GLY A 45 4.69 -14.23 -5.74
CA GLY A 45 5.57 -13.85 -6.84
C GLY A 45 5.29 -12.46 -7.36
N GLU A 46 6.07 -12.06 -8.37
CA GLU A 46 5.94 -10.76 -9.01
C GLU A 46 6.38 -10.85 -10.47
N ALA A 47 5.64 -10.14 -11.31
CA ALA A 47 6.07 -9.73 -12.64
C ALA A 47 6.61 -8.30 -12.55
N GLU A 48 7.91 -8.11 -12.76
CA GLU A 48 8.58 -6.81 -12.72
C GLU A 48 8.87 -6.29 -14.13
N SER A 49 8.99 -4.96 -14.26
CA SER A 49 9.36 -4.28 -15.51
C SER A 49 8.44 -4.68 -16.67
N ILE A 50 7.13 -4.71 -16.41
CA ILE A 50 6.11 -4.97 -17.44
C ILE A 50 6.17 -3.84 -18.48
N GLY A 51 6.22 -4.21 -19.76
CA GLY A 51 6.44 -3.33 -20.90
C GLY A 51 7.90 -3.25 -21.36
N ASP A 52 8.87 -3.68 -20.54
CA ASP A 52 10.28 -3.74 -20.91
C ASP A 52 10.65 -5.07 -21.58
N LYS A 53 11.67 -5.01 -22.45
CA LYS A 53 12.21 -6.21 -23.12
C LYS A 53 12.93 -7.18 -22.17
N GLN A 54 13.31 -6.72 -20.98
CA GLN A 54 14.01 -7.49 -19.94
C GLN A 54 13.20 -7.54 -18.63
N GLY A 55 11.89 -7.79 -18.75
CA GLY A 55 11.05 -8.07 -17.59
C GLY A 55 11.57 -9.25 -16.78
N LYS A 56 11.17 -9.32 -15.51
CA LYS A 56 11.47 -10.45 -14.64
C LYS A 56 10.19 -11.06 -14.12
N PHE A 57 10.15 -12.37 -14.07
CA PHE A 57 9.06 -13.10 -13.45
C PHE A 57 9.64 -14.07 -12.43
N TYR A 58 9.27 -13.92 -11.17
CA TYR A 58 9.70 -14.82 -10.12
C TYR A 58 8.54 -15.26 -9.23
N ALA A 59 8.66 -16.47 -8.68
CA ALA A 59 7.73 -17.02 -7.73
C ALA A 59 8.46 -17.91 -6.72
N GLN A 60 7.94 -17.95 -5.50
CA GLN A 60 8.48 -18.70 -4.39
C GLN A 60 7.37 -19.40 -3.59
N ASP A 61 7.73 -20.48 -2.91
CA ASP A 61 6.83 -21.20 -2.00
C ASP A 61 6.71 -20.49 -0.63
N SER A 62 5.90 -21.09 0.26
CA SER A 62 5.70 -20.59 1.62
C SER A 62 6.95 -20.59 2.51
N ARG A 63 8.02 -21.26 2.09
CA ARG A 63 9.31 -21.33 2.78
C ARG A 63 10.35 -20.39 2.15
N GLY A 64 9.98 -19.65 1.10
CA GLY A 64 10.87 -18.78 0.35
C GLY A 64 11.78 -19.52 -0.64
N ASN A 65 11.53 -20.80 -0.92
CA ASN A 65 12.27 -21.49 -1.98
C ASN A 65 11.76 -21.01 -3.34
N ALA A 66 12.69 -20.65 -4.23
CA ALA A 66 12.36 -20.27 -5.58
C ALA A 66 11.67 -21.43 -6.31
N LEU A 67 10.44 -21.19 -6.79
CA LEU A 67 9.71 -22.09 -7.67
C LEU A 67 10.02 -21.78 -9.13
N LEU A 68 10.21 -20.51 -9.44
CA LEU A 68 10.50 -20.01 -10.78
C LEU A 68 11.23 -18.66 -10.67
N SER A 69 12.20 -18.43 -11.55
CA SER A 69 12.85 -17.13 -11.72
C SER A 69 13.37 -17.02 -13.14
N GLU A 70 12.80 -16.11 -13.91
CA GLU A 70 13.10 -15.97 -15.34
C GLU A 70 13.23 -14.48 -15.71
N THR A 71 14.17 -14.20 -16.61
CA THR A 71 14.21 -12.93 -17.34
C THR A 71 13.47 -13.14 -18.65
N ILE A 72 12.28 -12.55 -18.78
CA ILE A 72 11.38 -12.72 -19.93
C ILE A 72 10.76 -11.39 -20.34
N SER A 73 10.42 -11.27 -21.63
CA SER A 73 9.61 -10.15 -22.07
C SER A 73 8.18 -10.32 -21.55
N ILE A 74 7.67 -9.32 -20.83
CA ILE A 74 6.29 -9.26 -20.35
C ILE A 74 5.67 -7.97 -20.92
N PRO A 75 5.15 -7.99 -22.16
CA PRO A 75 4.76 -6.77 -22.86
C PRO A 75 3.63 -5.99 -22.19
N SER A 76 2.73 -6.68 -21.49
CA SER A 76 1.55 -6.07 -20.89
C SER A 76 1.10 -6.76 -19.60
N GLN A 77 0.21 -6.10 -18.86
CA GLN A 77 -0.47 -6.68 -17.70
C GLN A 77 -1.26 -7.95 -18.06
N ARG A 78 -1.75 -8.06 -19.30
CA ARG A 78 -2.39 -9.29 -19.81
C ARG A 78 -1.42 -10.45 -19.81
N ASP A 79 -0.21 -10.23 -20.33
CA ASP A 79 0.82 -11.25 -20.42
C ASP A 79 1.29 -11.71 -19.04
N ALA A 80 1.35 -10.78 -18.07
CA ALA A 80 1.62 -11.11 -16.67
C ALA A 80 0.54 -12.04 -16.10
N ILE A 81 -0.75 -11.73 -16.29
CA ILE A 81 -1.86 -12.59 -15.83
C ILE A 81 -1.82 -13.97 -16.49
N ILE A 82 -1.59 -14.04 -17.80
CA ILE A 82 -1.43 -15.32 -18.52
C ILE A 82 -0.26 -16.11 -17.95
N ARG A 83 0.87 -15.46 -17.64
CA ARG A 83 2.04 -16.13 -17.04
C ARG A 83 1.74 -16.65 -15.65
N ILE A 84 1.03 -15.88 -14.82
CA ILE A 84 0.55 -16.30 -13.49
C ILE A 84 -0.34 -17.55 -13.65
N GLY A 85 -1.30 -17.52 -14.56
CA GLY A 85 -2.19 -18.66 -14.81
C GLY A 85 -1.45 -19.92 -15.25
N ARG A 86 -0.44 -19.80 -16.12
CA ARG A 86 0.44 -20.91 -16.50
C ARG A 86 1.21 -21.46 -15.30
N LEU A 87 1.82 -20.59 -14.49
CA LEU A 87 2.51 -21.00 -13.26
C LEU A 87 1.54 -21.77 -12.33
N LEU A 88 0.32 -21.29 -12.16
CA LEU A 88 -0.69 -21.95 -11.33
C LEU A 88 -1.09 -23.32 -11.89
N ALA A 89 -1.29 -23.43 -13.20
CA ALA A 89 -1.63 -24.69 -13.87
C ALA A 89 -0.50 -25.72 -13.83
N ASP A 90 0.75 -25.26 -13.95
CA ASP A 90 1.95 -26.10 -13.85
C ASP A 90 2.27 -26.48 -12.40
N SER A 91 1.77 -25.69 -11.44
CA SER A 91 1.89 -26.00 -10.02
C SER A 91 0.95 -27.15 -9.62
N LYS A 92 1.36 -27.99 -8.67
CA LYS A 92 0.48 -28.99 -8.05
C LYS A 92 -0.43 -28.40 -6.96
N LEU A 93 -0.62 -27.08 -6.96
CA LEU A 93 -1.39 -26.36 -5.96
C LEU A 93 -2.88 -26.31 -6.34
N PRO A 94 -3.79 -26.10 -5.37
CA PRO A 94 -5.20 -25.92 -5.67
C PRO A 94 -5.45 -24.72 -6.59
N ALA A 95 -6.40 -24.85 -7.52
CA ALA A 95 -6.86 -23.72 -8.32
C ALA A 95 -7.54 -22.66 -7.43
N PRO A 96 -7.44 -21.35 -7.77
CA PRO A 96 -8.16 -20.32 -7.04
C PRO A 96 -9.68 -20.46 -7.23
N ALA A 97 -10.41 -20.21 -6.15
CA ALA A 97 -11.87 -20.11 -6.12
C ALA A 97 -12.36 -18.67 -6.35
N ALA A 98 -11.52 -17.66 -6.08
CA ALA A 98 -11.80 -16.25 -6.33
C ALA A 98 -10.51 -15.45 -6.51
N VAL A 99 -10.64 -14.25 -7.08
CA VAL A 99 -9.53 -13.31 -7.30
C VAL A 99 -9.76 -12.00 -6.57
N GLY A 100 -8.80 -11.56 -5.78
CA GLY A 100 -8.81 -10.25 -5.13
C GLY A 100 -7.91 -9.26 -5.85
N HIS A 101 -8.38 -8.04 -6.06
CA HIS A 101 -7.66 -6.98 -6.77
C HIS A 101 -7.41 -5.81 -5.84
N ARG A 102 -6.15 -5.38 -5.68
CA ARG A 102 -5.87 -4.08 -5.09
C ARG A 102 -6.36 -2.97 -6.02
N ILE A 103 -7.10 -2.02 -5.47
CA ILE A 103 -7.53 -0.81 -6.16
C ILE A 103 -7.02 0.41 -5.37
N VAL A 104 -6.25 1.28 -6.02
CA VAL A 104 -5.68 2.46 -5.34
C VAL A 104 -6.78 3.42 -4.90
N HIS A 105 -7.77 3.69 -5.75
CA HIS A 105 -8.83 4.66 -5.44
C HIS A 105 -10.17 4.22 -6.03
N GLY A 106 -11.25 4.26 -5.24
CA GLY A 106 -12.62 3.96 -5.70
C GLY A 106 -13.48 5.18 -6.08
N GLY A 107 -12.86 6.36 -6.18
CA GLY A 107 -13.59 7.63 -6.22
C GLY A 107 -14.49 7.87 -4.99
N PRO A 108 -15.47 8.78 -5.10
CA PRO A 108 -16.35 9.13 -3.98
C PRO A 108 -17.40 8.06 -3.66
N LYS A 109 -17.69 7.14 -4.60
CA LYS A 109 -18.79 6.17 -4.49
C LYS A 109 -18.36 4.81 -3.95
N LEU A 110 -17.17 4.32 -4.30
CA LEU A 110 -16.67 3.02 -3.84
C LEU A 110 -15.74 3.23 -2.64
N ARG A 111 -16.31 3.16 -1.44
CA ARG A 111 -15.61 3.42 -0.17
C ARG A 111 -15.47 2.20 0.75
N GLN A 112 -15.86 1.02 0.25
CA GLN A 112 -15.78 -0.25 0.94
C GLN A 112 -15.31 -1.31 -0.06
N HIS A 113 -14.60 -2.33 0.42
CA HIS A 113 -14.29 -3.52 -0.36
C HIS A 113 -15.59 -4.17 -0.87
N CYS A 114 -15.61 -4.63 -2.12
CA CYS A 114 -16.84 -5.16 -2.72
C CYS A 114 -16.56 -6.22 -3.78
N LEU A 115 -17.57 -7.07 -4.02
CA LEU A 115 -17.60 -7.94 -5.21
C LEU A 115 -17.67 -7.07 -6.47
N ILE A 116 -16.93 -7.47 -7.49
CA ILE A 116 -16.88 -6.80 -8.78
C ILE A 116 -18.04 -7.30 -9.64
N ASP A 117 -18.92 -6.37 -9.99
CA ASP A 117 -19.97 -6.52 -10.99
C ASP A 117 -19.89 -5.38 -12.03
N ASP A 118 -20.79 -5.37 -13.01
CA ASP A 118 -20.83 -4.33 -14.04
C ASP A 118 -21.07 -2.92 -13.46
N SER A 119 -21.75 -2.81 -12.31
CA SER A 119 -21.99 -1.54 -11.63
C SER A 119 -20.69 -1.00 -11.02
N VAL A 120 -19.91 -1.86 -10.37
CA VAL A 120 -18.59 -1.51 -9.82
C VAL A 120 -17.63 -1.12 -10.95
N LEU A 121 -17.62 -1.84 -12.07
CA LEU A 121 -16.79 -1.48 -13.23
C LEU A 121 -17.11 -0.07 -13.77
N ARG A 122 -18.40 0.26 -13.94
CA ARG A 122 -18.81 1.61 -14.37
C ARG A 122 -18.44 2.69 -13.34
N GLN A 123 -18.52 2.37 -12.05
CA GLN A 123 -18.14 3.31 -10.99
C GLN A 123 -16.62 3.53 -10.93
N LEU A 124 -15.82 2.49 -11.17
CA LEU A 124 -14.37 2.60 -11.32
C LEU A 124 -14.00 3.45 -12.53
N GLU A 125 -14.66 3.27 -13.68
CA GLU A 125 -14.48 4.14 -14.86
C GLU A 125 -14.79 5.61 -14.53
N ALA A 126 -15.89 5.87 -13.83
CA ALA A 126 -16.24 7.22 -13.38
C ALA A 126 -15.23 7.80 -12.37
N ALA A 127 -14.51 6.95 -11.62
CA ALA A 127 -13.47 7.37 -10.70
C ALA A 127 -12.14 7.77 -11.39
N PHE A 128 -12.05 7.65 -12.72
CA PHE A 128 -10.87 8.07 -13.50
C PHE A 128 -10.42 9.50 -13.16
N ALA A 129 -11.36 10.42 -12.95
CA ALA A 129 -11.07 11.82 -12.59
C ALA A 129 -10.27 11.98 -11.29
N PHE A 130 -10.30 11.00 -10.39
CA PHE A 130 -9.61 11.03 -9.10
C PHE A 130 -8.25 10.33 -9.10
N ALA A 131 -8.04 9.40 -10.04
CA ALA A 131 -6.82 8.60 -10.11
C ALA A 131 -6.54 8.13 -11.56
N PRO A 132 -6.27 9.07 -12.48
CA PRO A 132 -6.17 8.80 -13.91
C PRO A 132 -5.00 7.87 -14.27
N LEU A 133 -3.93 7.86 -13.47
CA LEU A 133 -2.78 6.97 -13.65
C LEU A 133 -3.02 5.54 -13.12
N HIS A 134 -4.01 5.33 -12.24
CA HIS A 134 -4.19 4.06 -11.54
C HIS A 134 -5.42 3.29 -12.00
N ILE A 135 -6.54 3.98 -12.24
CA ILE A 135 -7.81 3.37 -12.64
C ILE A 135 -7.71 2.58 -13.95
N PRO A 136 -7.10 3.08 -15.04
CA PRO A 136 -7.01 2.33 -16.29
C PRO A 136 -6.25 1.01 -16.14
N SER A 137 -5.13 1.03 -15.41
CA SER A 137 -4.35 -0.19 -15.14
C SER A 137 -5.16 -1.19 -14.32
N ALA A 138 -5.85 -0.74 -13.27
CA ALA A 138 -6.69 -1.60 -12.44
C ALA A 138 -7.83 -2.26 -13.24
N LEU A 139 -8.57 -1.48 -14.04
CA LEU A 139 -9.63 -1.99 -14.91
C LEU A 139 -9.12 -3.01 -15.94
N SER A 140 -7.94 -2.75 -16.49
CA SER A 140 -7.26 -3.65 -17.43
C SER A 140 -6.95 -5.01 -16.77
N VAL A 141 -6.35 -4.99 -15.57
CA VAL A 141 -6.05 -6.20 -14.79
C VAL A 141 -7.32 -6.98 -14.43
N ILE A 142 -8.38 -6.29 -14.00
CA ILE A 142 -9.67 -6.94 -13.70
C ILE A 142 -10.23 -7.65 -14.93
N ARG A 143 -10.30 -6.95 -16.07
CA ARG A 143 -10.86 -7.52 -17.32
C ARG A 143 -10.06 -8.73 -17.80
N PHE A 144 -8.74 -8.64 -17.79
CA PHE A 144 -7.89 -9.78 -18.18
C PHE A 144 -7.99 -10.95 -17.21
N ALA A 145 -8.17 -10.69 -15.91
CA ALA A 145 -8.46 -11.74 -14.94
C ALA A 145 -9.85 -12.37 -15.21
N GLN A 146 -10.86 -11.60 -15.61
CA GLN A 146 -12.18 -12.13 -15.97
C GLN A 146 -12.12 -13.02 -17.22
N GLU A 147 -11.33 -12.64 -18.21
CA GLU A 147 -11.07 -13.43 -19.41
C GLU A 147 -10.32 -14.74 -19.10
N HIS A 148 -9.34 -14.68 -18.19
CA HIS A 148 -8.45 -15.81 -17.91
C HIS A 148 -9.04 -16.80 -16.89
N PHE A 149 -9.63 -16.28 -15.81
CA PHE A 149 -10.23 -17.04 -14.72
C PHE A 149 -11.77 -17.03 -14.84
N VAL A 150 -12.26 -17.61 -15.93
CA VAL A 150 -13.67 -17.58 -16.31
C VAL A 150 -14.57 -18.12 -15.18
N GLY A 151 -15.57 -17.33 -14.81
CA GLY A 151 -16.59 -17.70 -13.82
C GLY A 151 -16.16 -17.52 -12.35
N LEU A 152 -14.91 -17.16 -12.07
CA LEU A 152 -14.49 -16.89 -10.70
C LEU A 152 -15.02 -15.53 -10.21
N PRO A 153 -15.60 -15.45 -8.99
CA PRO A 153 -15.88 -14.18 -8.34
C PRO A 153 -14.60 -13.35 -8.18
N GLN A 154 -14.72 -12.04 -8.41
CA GLN A 154 -13.63 -11.10 -8.20
C GLN A 154 -14.01 -10.03 -7.18
N VAL A 155 -13.05 -9.59 -6.38
CA VAL A 155 -13.27 -8.60 -5.30
C VAL A 155 -12.32 -7.42 -5.47
N ALA A 156 -12.86 -6.22 -5.39
CA ALA A 156 -12.10 -4.97 -5.36
C ALA A 156 -11.74 -4.60 -3.91
N CYS A 157 -10.43 -4.54 -3.63
CA CYS A 157 -9.87 -4.20 -2.34
C CYS A 157 -9.22 -2.80 -2.38
N PHE A 158 -9.93 -1.76 -1.91
CA PHE A 158 -9.49 -0.37 -2.00
C PHE A 158 -8.52 0.06 -0.89
N ASP A 159 -7.41 0.71 -1.26
CA ASP A 159 -6.45 1.33 -0.34
C ASP A 159 -7.08 2.44 0.53
N THR A 160 -8.19 3.02 0.09
CA THR A 160 -8.88 4.13 0.78
C THR A 160 -9.84 3.66 1.87
N THR A 161 -10.17 2.37 1.94
CA THR A 161 -11.23 1.84 2.82
C THR A 161 -10.90 2.04 4.31
N PHE A 162 -9.66 1.75 4.72
CA PHE A 162 -9.22 1.90 6.10
C PHE A 162 -9.37 3.34 6.64
N HIS A 163 -9.31 4.33 5.75
CA HIS A 163 -9.43 5.75 6.05
C HIS A 163 -10.86 6.28 5.85
N ALA A 164 -11.83 5.43 5.50
CA ALA A 164 -13.19 5.86 5.19
C ALA A 164 -13.91 6.53 6.37
N GLU A 165 -13.47 6.24 7.60
CA GLU A 165 -14.00 6.79 8.85
C GLU A 165 -13.22 8.00 9.40
N LEU A 166 -12.29 8.59 8.64
CA LEU A 166 -11.56 9.80 9.08
C LEU A 166 -12.52 10.88 9.63
N PRO A 167 -12.26 11.47 10.80
CA PRO A 167 -13.10 12.53 11.35
C PRO A 167 -13.13 13.74 10.41
N MET A 168 -14.21 14.51 10.45
CA MET A 168 -14.42 15.64 9.52
C MET A 168 -13.26 16.65 9.51
N VAL A 169 -12.65 16.90 10.68
CA VAL A 169 -11.50 17.80 10.82
C VAL A 169 -10.26 17.34 10.05
N ALA A 170 -10.07 16.02 9.85
CA ALA A 170 -8.98 15.46 9.06
C ALA A 170 -9.39 15.19 7.60
N ARG A 171 -10.70 14.98 7.35
CA ARG A 171 -11.24 14.62 6.04
C ARG A 171 -11.43 15.82 5.11
N VAL A 172 -11.96 16.92 5.64
CA VAL A 172 -12.34 18.09 4.83
C VAL A 172 -11.09 18.84 4.40
N LEU A 173 -10.94 19.05 3.10
CA LEU A 173 -9.92 19.96 2.57
C LEU A 173 -10.41 21.40 2.68
N PRO A 174 -9.52 22.38 2.94
CA PRO A 174 -9.88 23.79 3.13
C PRO A 174 -10.21 24.48 1.79
N VAL A 175 -11.22 23.97 1.11
CA VAL A 175 -11.76 24.45 -0.17
C VAL A 175 -13.27 24.65 -0.07
N SER A 176 -13.89 25.23 -1.11
CA SER A 176 -15.31 25.58 -1.09
C SER A 176 -16.24 24.38 -0.86
N LYS A 177 -17.45 24.63 -0.36
CA LYS A 177 -18.39 23.56 -0.01
C LYS A 177 -18.87 22.80 -1.25
N GLU A 178 -18.95 23.48 -2.38
CA GLU A 178 -19.35 22.93 -3.68
C GLU A 178 -18.36 21.83 -4.11
N LEU A 179 -17.05 22.12 -4.06
CA LEU A 179 -16.01 21.12 -4.38
C LEU A 179 -16.03 19.94 -3.41
N GLN A 180 -16.34 20.17 -2.14
CA GLN A 180 -16.50 19.08 -1.18
C GLN A 180 -17.65 18.15 -1.56
N LEU A 181 -18.77 18.69 -2.05
CA LEU A 181 -19.93 17.90 -2.51
C LEU A 181 -19.62 17.09 -3.78
N GLU A 182 -18.66 17.55 -4.59
CA GLU A 182 -18.13 16.81 -5.73
C GLU A 182 -17.16 15.68 -5.34
N GLY A 183 -16.85 15.54 -4.04
CA GLY A 183 -15.97 14.50 -3.52
C GLY A 183 -14.51 14.93 -3.37
N ILE A 184 -14.20 16.23 -3.45
CA ILE A 184 -12.88 16.77 -3.14
C ILE A 184 -12.68 16.77 -1.61
N GLN A 185 -11.97 15.74 -1.14
CA GLN A 185 -11.70 15.49 0.27
C GLN A 185 -10.40 14.68 0.41
N ARG A 186 -9.93 14.52 1.65
CA ARG A 186 -8.86 13.55 1.96
C ARG A 186 -9.44 12.14 1.91
N TYR A 187 -8.83 11.28 1.10
CA TYR A 187 -9.14 9.86 1.04
C TYR A 187 -8.14 9.02 1.83
N GLY A 188 -6.85 9.32 1.71
CA GLY A 188 -5.78 8.49 2.30
C GLY A 188 -5.58 7.17 1.56
N PHE A 189 -4.36 6.63 1.59
CA PHE A 189 -3.99 5.39 0.88
C PHE A 189 -3.03 4.55 1.73
N HIS A 190 -2.64 3.38 1.22
CA HIS A 190 -1.97 2.31 1.95
C HIS A 190 -2.83 1.73 3.08
N GLY A 191 -4.16 1.78 2.95
CA GLY A 191 -5.09 1.21 3.94
C GLY A 191 -4.90 -0.29 4.15
N LEU A 192 -4.71 -1.06 3.07
CA LEU A 192 -4.43 -2.51 3.16
C LEU A 192 -3.15 -2.81 3.95
N SER A 193 -2.13 -1.95 3.82
CA SER A 193 -0.92 -2.05 4.64
C SER A 193 -1.22 -1.77 6.10
N CYS A 194 -1.97 -0.71 6.40
CA CYS A 194 -2.36 -0.36 7.78
C CYS A 194 -3.17 -1.47 8.45
N GLU A 195 -4.14 -2.05 7.74
CA GLU A 195 -4.94 -3.19 8.19
C GLU A 195 -4.06 -4.42 8.48
N SER A 196 -3.06 -4.66 7.61
CA SER A 196 -2.09 -5.73 7.82
C SER A 196 -1.28 -5.57 9.10
N ILE A 197 -0.83 -4.35 9.39
CA ILE A 197 -0.10 -4.03 10.63
C ILE A 197 -1.00 -4.21 11.84
N LEU A 198 -2.24 -3.70 11.81
CA LEU A 198 -3.18 -3.85 12.92
C LEU A 198 -3.49 -5.32 13.23
N ARG A 199 -3.67 -6.15 12.20
CA ARG A 199 -3.85 -7.60 12.38
C ARG A 199 -2.64 -8.23 13.06
N GLN A 200 -1.41 -7.88 12.65
CA GLN A 200 -0.19 -8.41 13.25
C GLN A 200 -0.05 -8.00 14.74
N LEU A 201 -0.62 -6.86 15.12
CA LEU A 201 -0.64 -6.36 16.49
C LEU A 201 -1.87 -6.79 17.30
N ALA A 202 -2.78 -7.60 16.76
CA ALA A 202 -4.09 -7.86 17.36
C ALA A 202 -4.04 -8.46 18.79
N ASN A 203 -2.96 -9.14 19.15
CA ASN A 203 -2.77 -9.69 20.50
C ASN A 203 -2.38 -8.64 21.55
N ASN A 204 -1.86 -7.49 21.10
CA ASN A 204 -1.46 -6.39 21.97
C ASN A 204 -1.63 -5.03 21.24
N PRO A 205 -2.88 -4.62 20.93
CA PRO A 205 -3.12 -3.44 20.13
C PRO A 205 -2.88 -2.16 20.95
N PRO A 206 -1.99 -1.26 20.51
CA PRO A 206 -1.81 0.05 21.15
C PRO A 206 -3.05 0.94 21.00
N SER A 207 -3.28 1.84 21.97
CA SER A 207 -4.37 2.82 21.86
C SER A 207 -4.03 3.95 20.88
N ARG A 208 -2.78 4.40 20.84
CA ARG A 208 -2.27 5.44 19.94
C ARG A 208 -1.10 4.89 19.15
N LEU A 209 -1.35 4.63 17.88
CA LEU A 209 -0.39 4.01 16.95
C LEU A 209 -0.10 4.97 15.80
N ILE A 210 1.16 5.02 15.41
CA ILE A 210 1.57 5.61 14.15
C ILE A 210 2.12 4.51 13.25
N ILE A 211 1.59 4.42 12.05
CA ILE A 211 2.10 3.52 11.01
C ILE A 211 2.80 4.38 9.97
N ALA A 212 4.11 4.20 9.85
CA ALA A 212 4.95 4.83 8.84
C ALA A 212 5.23 3.81 7.72
N HIS A 213 4.37 3.81 6.69
CA HIS A 213 4.59 3.04 5.48
C HIS A 213 5.55 3.82 4.58
N LEU A 214 6.82 3.44 4.55
CA LEU A 214 7.88 4.12 3.82
C LEU A 214 8.37 3.22 2.69
N GLY A 215 8.10 3.60 1.45
CA GLY A 215 8.56 2.90 0.25
C GLY A 215 8.70 3.87 -0.92
N ASN A 216 8.58 3.37 -2.15
CA ASN A 216 8.57 4.23 -3.33
C ASN A 216 7.37 5.20 -3.32
N GLY A 217 6.23 4.76 -2.76
CA GLY A 217 5.20 5.62 -2.18
C GLY A 217 5.32 5.59 -0.66
N ALA A 218 5.06 6.71 0.01
CA ALA A 218 5.20 6.81 1.46
C ALA A 218 4.03 7.53 2.12
N SER A 219 3.50 6.98 3.21
CA SER A 219 2.46 7.62 4.02
C SER A 219 2.69 7.39 5.51
N ILE A 220 2.25 8.35 6.32
CA ILE A 220 2.19 8.25 7.78
C ILE A 220 0.73 8.30 8.20
N THR A 221 0.27 7.33 8.98
CA THR A 221 -1.11 7.21 9.43
C THR A 221 -1.19 7.23 10.96
N ALA A 222 -2.05 8.09 11.50
CA ALA A 222 -2.45 8.09 12.90
C ALA A 222 -3.62 7.14 13.11
N VAL A 223 -3.44 6.18 14.01
CA VAL A 223 -4.45 5.17 14.36
C VAL A 223 -4.78 5.27 15.85
N LYS A 224 -6.05 5.51 16.16
CA LYS A 224 -6.56 5.55 17.53
C LYS A 224 -7.52 4.40 17.75
N SER A 225 -7.20 3.51 18.69
CA SER A 225 -8.01 2.33 19.03
C SER A 225 -8.41 1.52 17.80
N GLY A 226 -7.45 1.25 16.91
CA GLY A 226 -7.63 0.47 15.69
C GLY A 226 -8.28 1.22 14.51
N LYS A 227 -8.64 2.51 14.66
CA LYS A 227 -9.25 3.31 13.60
C LYS A 227 -8.31 4.40 13.09
N SER A 228 -8.25 4.59 11.77
CA SER A 228 -7.57 5.73 11.17
C SER A 228 -8.23 7.04 11.60
N ILE A 229 -7.47 7.94 12.21
CA ILE A 229 -7.96 9.28 12.59
C ILE A 229 -7.29 10.41 11.80
N ASP A 230 -6.13 10.16 11.20
CA ASP A 230 -5.46 11.07 10.25
C ASP A 230 -4.46 10.27 9.40
N THR A 231 -4.07 10.79 8.24
CA THR A 231 -3.09 10.19 7.34
C THR A 231 -2.48 11.23 6.42
N SER A 232 -1.18 11.13 6.11
CA SER A 232 -0.45 12.16 5.38
C SER A 232 -0.88 12.32 3.91
N MET A 233 -1.36 11.25 3.26
CA MET A 233 -1.83 11.35 1.88
C MET A 233 -3.22 11.99 1.79
N GLY A 234 -3.45 12.74 0.73
CA GLY A 234 -4.59 13.63 0.57
C GLY A 234 -5.72 13.07 -0.30
N LEU A 235 -6.13 13.89 -1.28
CA LEU A 235 -7.02 13.51 -2.37
C LEU A 235 -6.37 12.44 -3.27
N THR A 236 -5.06 12.58 -3.52
CA THR A 236 -4.24 11.71 -4.33
C THR A 236 -3.10 11.11 -3.49
N PRO A 237 -2.44 10.02 -3.93
CA PRO A 237 -1.29 9.46 -3.23
C PRO A 237 -0.01 10.33 -3.34
N THR A 238 -0.11 11.55 -3.88
CA THR A 238 1.03 12.46 -4.10
C THR A 238 1.36 13.30 -2.88
N GLY A 239 0.37 13.66 -2.07
CA GLY A 239 0.52 14.53 -0.90
C GLY A 239 1.18 13.86 0.31
N GLY A 240 1.70 14.68 1.23
CA GLY A 240 2.32 14.26 2.48
C GLY A 240 3.84 14.17 2.39
N VAL A 241 4.38 12.96 2.57
CA VAL A 241 5.82 12.71 2.63
C VAL A 241 6.44 12.81 1.23
N ILE A 242 7.68 13.31 1.13
CA ILE A 242 8.47 13.18 -0.10
C ILE A 242 8.59 11.68 -0.46
N MET A 243 8.47 11.33 -1.74
CA MET A 243 8.53 9.92 -2.17
C MET A 243 9.59 9.72 -3.25
N GLY A 244 9.67 8.52 -3.82
CA GLY A 244 10.70 8.22 -4.83
C GLY A 244 10.63 9.14 -6.05
N THR A 245 9.43 9.34 -6.59
CA THR A 245 9.18 10.22 -7.75
C THR A 245 8.14 11.30 -7.50
N ARG A 246 7.47 11.26 -6.33
CA ARG A 246 6.40 12.19 -5.97
C ARG A 246 6.89 13.30 -5.07
N CYS A 247 6.38 14.51 -5.27
CA CYS A 247 6.83 15.69 -4.53
C CYS A 247 6.50 15.66 -3.03
N GLY A 248 5.44 14.96 -2.60
CA GLY A 248 4.87 15.18 -1.27
C GLY A 248 4.13 16.50 -1.21
N ASP A 249 4.05 17.10 -0.02
CA ASP A 249 3.42 18.41 0.14
C ASP A 249 4.20 19.52 -0.58
N LEU A 250 3.48 20.31 -1.40
CA LEU A 250 3.95 21.53 -2.04
C LEU A 250 2.99 22.68 -1.74
N ASP A 251 3.53 23.90 -1.72
CA ASP A 251 2.70 25.11 -1.73
C ASP A 251 1.89 25.16 -3.04
N PRO A 252 0.54 25.27 -2.99
CA PRO A 252 -0.28 25.44 -4.20
C PRO A 252 0.16 26.59 -5.10
N GLY A 253 0.76 27.65 -4.53
CA GLY A 253 1.33 28.77 -5.28
C GLY A 253 2.42 28.37 -6.26
N VAL A 254 3.16 27.28 -6.02
CA VAL A 254 4.16 26.73 -6.95
C VAL A 254 3.48 26.25 -8.23
N LEU A 255 2.36 25.53 -8.13
CA LEU A 255 1.64 25.02 -9.30
C LEU A 255 1.09 26.19 -10.13
N VAL A 256 0.50 27.19 -9.47
CA VAL A 256 0.00 28.42 -10.13
C VAL A 256 1.12 29.16 -10.85
N TYR A 257 2.28 29.30 -10.22
CA TYR A 257 3.45 29.93 -10.82
C TYR A 257 3.89 29.17 -12.08
N LEU A 258 3.98 27.84 -12.03
CA LEU A 258 4.39 27.02 -13.18
C LEU A 258 3.40 27.14 -14.34
N MET A 259 2.10 27.17 -14.08
CA MET A 259 1.10 27.40 -15.14
C MET A 259 1.26 28.77 -15.77
N ARG A 260 1.43 29.83 -14.96
CA ARG A 260 1.45 31.20 -15.44
C ARG A 260 2.76 31.57 -16.14
N GLU A 261 3.89 31.14 -15.61
CA GLU A 261 5.23 31.58 -16.05
C GLU A 261 5.95 30.54 -16.92
N LYS A 262 5.54 29.26 -16.84
CA LYS A 262 6.13 28.17 -17.62
C LYS A 262 5.12 27.50 -18.55
N GLU A 263 3.88 27.98 -18.58
CA GLU A 263 2.80 27.48 -19.45
C GLU A 263 2.52 25.98 -19.26
N PHE A 264 2.71 25.46 -18.04
CA PHE A 264 2.39 24.07 -17.75
C PHE A 264 0.87 23.86 -17.82
N ASP A 265 0.45 22.82 -18.54
CA ASP A 265 -0.92 22.32 -18.49
C ASP A 265 -1.10 21.26 -17.38
N ALA A 266 -2.32 20.74 -17.23
CA ALA A 266 -2.63 19.75 -16.22
C ALA A 266 -1.82 18.45 -16.36
N ALA A 267 -1.57 18.00 -17.60
CA ALA A 267 -0.79 16.78 -17.84
C ALA A 267 0.69 16.98 -17.50
N MET A 268 1.26 18.14 -17.82
CA MET A 268 2.63 18.50 -17.46
C MET A 268 2.82 18.62 -15.94
N LEU A 269 1.83 19.18 -15.24
CA LEU A 269 1.84 19.24 -13.78
C LEU A 269 1.71 17.85 -13.16
N GLU A 270 0.82 17.00 -13.64
CA GLU A 270 0.69 15.61 -13.19
C GLU A 270 2.02 14.85 -13.36
N GLN A 271 2.62 14.94 -14.55
CA GLN A 271 3.94 14.36 -14.81
C GLN A 271 5.04 14.92 -13.90
N LEU A 272 4.99 16.22 -13.57
CA LEU A 272 5.92 16.81 -12.63
C LEU A 272 5.74 16.23 -11.24
N VAL A 273 4.53 16.29 -10.68
CA VAL A 273 4.28 15.98 -9.27
C VAL A 273 4.33 14.48 -8.97
N ASP A 274 4.03 13.61 -9.93
CA ASP A 274 4.00 12.15 -9.73
C ASP A 274 5.26 11.42 -10.20
N HIS A 275 5.98 11.93 -11.20
CA HIS A 275 7.07 11.18 -11.85
C HIS A 275 8.43 11.86 -11.87
N ARG A 276 8.50 13.20 -11.79
CA ARG A 276 9.75 13.97 -11.94
C ARG A 276 10.15 14.76 -10.70
N SER A 277 9.48 14.51 -9.57
CA SER A 277 9.73 15.19 -8.30
C SER A 277 10.34 14.23 -7.27
N GLY A 278 10.27 14.58 -5.99
CA GLY A 278 10.69 13.70 -4.90
C GLY A 278 12.19 13.40 -4.93
N LEU A 279 12.57 12.19 -4.51
CA LEU A 279 13.97 11.77 -4.42
C LEU A 279 14.70 11.86 -5.76
N ILE A 280 14.08 11.45 -6.87
CA ILE A 280 14.71 11.56 -8.20
C ILE A 280 14.89 13.02 -8.62
N GLY A 281 13.88 13.88 -8.39
CA GLY A 281 13.93 15.29 -8.78
C GLY A 281 14.97 16.09 -8.00
N ILE A 282 15.18 15.76 -6.73
CA ILE A 282 16.19 16.43 -5.88
C ILE A 282 17.59 15.88 -6.17
N SER A 283 17.75 14.55 -6.22
CA SER A 283 19.09 13.93 -6.29
C SER A 283 19.71 13.93 -7.68
N GLY A 284 18.89 13.89 -8.74
CA GLY A 284 19.33 13.59 -10.11
C GLY A 284 19.90 12.18 -10.32
N VAL A 285 19.81 11.29 -9.32
CA VAL A 285 20.37 9.92 -9.36
C VAL A 285 19.30 8.87 -9.65
N GLY A 286 18.22 8.88 -8.87
CA GLY A 286 17.15 7.89 -8.95
C GLY A 286 16.27 7.90 -7.71
N SER A 287 15.30 6.98 -7.66
CA SER A 287 14.35 6.84 -6.55
C SER A 287 14.69 5.71 -5.56
N ASP A 288 15.67 4.85 -5.86
CA ASP A 288 16.10 3.76 -4.98
C ASP A 288 16.98 4.31 -3.84
N MET A 289 16.52 4.17 -2.60
CA MET A 289 17.20 4.69 -1.41
C MET A 289 18.61 4.10 -1.23
N ARG A 290 18.85 2.84 -1.62
CA ARG A 290 20.18 2.20 -1.54
C ARG A 290 21.17 2.90 -2.46
N ARG A 291 20.76 3.18 -3.70
CA ARG A 291 21.58 3.92 -4.67
C ARG A 291 21.83 5.36 -4.20
N LEU A 292 20.85 5.98 -3.55
CA LEU A 292 21.03 7.31 -2.97
C LEU A 292 22.05 7.30 -1.83
N HIS A 293 22.04 6.32 -0.94
CA HIS A 293 23.05 6.18 0.11
C HIS A 293 24.46 6.01 -0.46
N GLU A 294 24.62 5.17 -1.49
CA GLU A 294 25.90 5.02 -2.20
C GLU A 294 26.36 6.35 -2.81
N ALA A 295 25.48 7.02 -3.56
CA ALA A 295 25.79 8.29 -4.22
C ALA A 295 26.05 9.42 -3.21
N ALA A 296 25.39 9.44 -2.06
CA ALA A 296 25.53 10.47 -1.03
C ALA A 296 26.93 10.51 -0.42
N THR A 297 27.81 9.54 -0.68
CA THR A 297 29.22 9.61 -0.29
C THR A 297 29.97 10.74 -1.02
N SER A 298 29.57 11.10 -2.24
CA SER A 298 30.23 12.09 -3.09
C SER A 298 29.29 13.10 -3.76
N ASN A 299 27.98 12.84 -3.77
CA ASN A 299 26.96 13.72 -4.33
C ASN A 299 26.16 14.45 -3.22
N PRO A 300 26.31 15.78 -3.07
CA PRO A 300 25.58 16.55 -2.05
C PRO A 300 24.07 16.55 -2.27
N ASP A 301 23.58 16.48 -3.51
CA ASP A 301 22.14 16.49 -3.82
C ASP A 301 21.48 15.15 -3.45
N ALA A 302 22.20 14.04 -3.61
CA ALA A 302 21.74 12.74 -3.10
C ALA A 302 21.63 12.74 -1.57
N ARG A 303 22.60 13.35 -0.87
CA ARG A 303 22.53 13.54 0.58
C ARG A 303 21.36 14.42 0.99
N LEU A 304 21.14 15.53 0.27
CA LEU A 304 20.02 16.43 0.51
C LEU A 304 18.68 15.71 0.30
N ALA A 305 18.55 14.90 -0.75
CA ALA A 305 17.33 14.14 -1.01
C ALA A 305 16.96 13.20 0.16
N ILE A 306 17.94 12.47 0.70
CA ILE A 306 17.74 11.61 1.88
C ILE A 306 17.32 12.44 3.09
N GLN A 307 18.04 13.53 3.38
CA GLN A 307 17.72 14.42 4.50
C GLN A 307 16.32 15.02 4.39
N MET A 308 15.92 15.46 3.21
CA MET A 308 14.58 16.00 2.95
C MET A 308 13.49 14.94 3.14
N PHE A 309 13.75 13.69 2.71
CA PHE A 309 12.84 12.57 2.96
C PHE A 309 12.65 12.30 4.45
N CYS A 310 13.75 12.12 5.21
CA CYS A 310 13.72 11.91 6.66
C CYS A 310 13.05 13.09 7.39
N TYR A 311 13.37 14.32 6.98
CA TYR A 311 12.78 15.54 7.54
C TYR A 311 11.27 15.61 7.31
N SER A 312 10.81 15.31 6.09
CA SER A 312 9.39 15.30 5.73
C SER A 312 8.63 14.22 6.51
N ALA A 313 9.16 12.99 6.56
CA ALA A 313 8.56 11.89 7.33
C ALA A 313 8.46 12.23 8.82
N ARG A 314 9.52 12.80 9.40
CA ARG A 314 9.53 13.25 10.81
C ARG A 314 8.48 14.31 11.08
N LYS A 315 8.33 15.31 10.20
CA LYS A 315 7.28 16.34 10.34
C LYS A 315 5.89 15.73 10.33
N GLN A 316 5.63 14.78 9.42
CA GLN A 316 4.34 14.10 9.35
C GLN A 316 4.10 13.24 10.60
N ILE A 317 5.10 12.52 11.10
CA ILE A 317 5.00 11.78 12.37
C ILE A 317 4.67 12.72 13.53
N ALA A 318 5.36 13.85 13.66
CA ALA A 318 5.08 14.84 14.70
C ALA A 318 3.64 15.39 14.60
N ALA A 319 3.13 15.63 13.38
CA ALA A 319 1.74 16.02 13.17
C ALA A 319 0.75 14.93 13.62
N MET A 320 1.04 13.66 13.31
CA MET A 320 0.21 12.52 13.75
C MET A 320 0.22 12.37 15.28
N ILE A 321 1.36 12.60 15.94
CA ILE A 321 1.45 12.60 17.42
C ILE A 321 0.55 13.69 18.01
N ALA A 322 0.55 14.89 17.41
CA ALA A 322 -0.33 15.97 17.84
C ALA A 322 -1.82 15.63 17.64
N ALA A 323 -2.18 14.99 16.52
CA ALA A 323 -3.55 14.54 16.27
C ALA A 323 -4.02 13.44 17.24
N LEU A 324 -3.09 12.59 17.71
CA LEU A 324 -3.37 11.50 18.65
C LEU A 324 -3.38 11.94 20.12
N ASP A 325 -2.88 13.14 20.42
CA ASP A 325 -2.54 13.60 21.76
C ASP A 325 -1.51 12.67 22.44
N GLY A 326 -0.43 12.37 21.70
CA GLY A 326 0.68 11.50 22.10
C GLY A 326 0.79 10.21 21.28
N VAL A 327 1.70 9.32 21.65
CA VAL A 327 1.98 8.07 20.92
C VAL A 327 2.40 6.97 21.88
N ASP A 328 1.86 5.76 21.70
CA ASP A 328 2.25 4.58 22.47
C ASP A 328 3.24 3.71 21.67
N MET A 329 2.99 3.62 20.36
CA MET A 329 3.76 2.78 19.45
C MET A 329 3.91 3.42 18.06
N MET A 330 5.07 3.22 17.45
CA MET A 330 5.35 3.50 16.05
C MET A 330 5.73 2.21 15.33
N VAL A 331 5.20 2.02 14.12
CA VAL A 331 5.58 0.89 13.24
C VAL A 331 6.15 1.46 11.96
N PHE A 332 7.38 1.07 11.63
CA PHE A 332 7.94 1.24 10.29
C PHE A 332 7.60 0.02 9.43
N THR A 333 7.09 0.27 8.24
CA THR A 333 6.73 -0.75 7.25
C THR A 333 7.01 -0.23 5.83
N GLY A 334 6.85 -1.06 4.82
CA GLY A 334 7.17 -0.72 3.43
C GLY A 334 8.66 -0.85 3.12
N GLY A 335 9.01 -0.88 1.84
CA GLY A 335 10.36 -1.26 1.40
C GLY A 335 11.51 -0.46 2.04
N ILE A 336 11.36 0.84 2.27
CA ILE A 336 12.35 1.66 2.96
C ILE A 336 12.23 1.47 4.48
N GLY A 337 11.01 1.51 5.02
CA GLY A 337 10.77 1.41 6.47
C GLY A 337 11.24 0.08 7.05
N GLU A 338 11.16 -1.00 6.29
CA GLU A 338 11.61 -2.34 6.67
C GLU A 338 13.13 -2.49 6.59
N ASN A 339 13.75 -1.98 5.53
CA ASN A 339 15.12 -2.36 5.17
C ASN A 339 16.18 -1.28 5.47
N ASP A 340 15.78 -0.03 5.72
CA ASP A 340 16.73 1.07 5.89
C ASP A 340 16.83 1.55 7.35
N ALA A 341 17.78 0.96 8.08
CA ALA A 341 18.03 1.32 9.47
C ALA A 341 18.54 2.76 9.64
N ASN A 342 19.22 3.33 8.64
CA ASN A 342 19.75 4.69 8.71
C ASN A 342 18.61 5.71 8.61
N VAL A 343 17.68 5.51 7.67
CA VAL A 343 16.48 6.33 7.55
C VAL A 343 15.65 6.28 8.84
N ARG A 344 15.44 5.08 9.42
CA ARG A 344 14.73 4.96 10.71
C ARG A 344 15.42 5.73 11.84
N ALA A 345 16.75 5.62 11.92
CA ALA A 345 17.54 6.32 12.93
C ALA A 345 17.43 7.85 12.77
N GLU A 346 17.61 8.37 11.55
CA GLU A 346 17.54 9.81 11.29
C GLU A 346 16.15 10.42 11.59
N ILE A 347 15.09 9.67 11.28
CA ILE A 347 13.72 10.07 11.63
C ILE A 347 13.54 10.11 13.15
N CYS A 348 13.93 9.04 13.86
CA CYS A 348 13.72 8.89 15.29
C CYS A 348 14.59 9.83 16.14
N ASP A 349 15.83 10.12 15.72
CA ASP A 349 16.72 11.05 16.40
C ASP A 349 16.09 12.44 16.55
N GLY A 350 15.39 12.90 15.51
CA GLY A 350 14.65 14.16 15.55
C GLY A 350 13.36 14.13 16.38
N LEU A 351 12.99 12.98 16.94
CA LEU A 351 11.87 12.77 17.86
C LEU A 351 12.36 12.48 19.30
N SER A 352 13.65 12.62 19.57
CA SER A 352 14.22 12.42 20.92
C SER A 352 13.63 13.32 22.01
N TRP A 353 13.15 14.52 21.64
CA TRP A 353 12.54 15.49 22.55
C TRP A 353 11.20 15.04 23.16
N ILE A 354 10.46 14.12 22.50
CA ILE A 354 9.28 13.45 23.07
C ILE A 354 9.63 12.11 23.73
N GLY A 355 10.90 11.71 23.72
CA GLY A 355 11.38 10.48 24.33
C GLY A 355 11.34 9.24 23.43
N VAL A 356 11.27 9.40 22.11
CA VAL A 356 11.52 8.28 21.15
C VAL A 356 13.02 8.05 21.08
N ARG A 357 13.47 6.82 21.31
CA ARG A 357 14.88 6.43 21.25
C ARG A 357 15.01 5.02 20.67
N LEU A 358 15.98 4.83 19.77
CA LEU A 358 16.27 3.51 19.20
C LEU A 358 17.46 2.86 19.90
N ASP A 359 17.45 1.54 19.98
CA ASP A 359 18.65 0.76 20.23
C ASP A 359 19.33 0.50 18.87
N ASP A 360 20.57 0.96 18.74
CA ASP A 360 21.32 0.89 17.47
C ASP A 360 21.47 -0.54 16.93
N ALA A 361 21.72 -1.51 17.80
CA ALA A 361 21.96 -2.90 17.39
C ALA A 361 20.65 -3.57 16.95
N ARG A 362 19.56 -3.34 17.71
CA ARG A 362 18.23 -3.83 17.36
C ARG A 362 17.68 -3.16 16.11
N ASN A 363 17.88 -1.86 15.94
CA ASN A 363 17.48 -1.15 14.73
C ASN A 363 18.19 -1.70 13.48
N ARG A 364 19.52 -1.92 13.53
CA ARG A 364 20.26 -2.48 12.39
C ARG A 364 19.83 -3.90 12.01
N SER A 365 19.47 -4.71 13.02
CA SER A 365 19.02 -6.10 12.81
C SER A 365 17.51 -6.25 12.64
N ALA A 366 16.74 -5.15 12.71
CA ALA A 366 15.27 -5.15 12.80
C ALA A 366 14.74 -6.11 13.89
N SER A 367 15.47 -6.26 15.00
CA SER A 367 15.09 -7.12 16.11
C SER A 367 14.05 -6.43 16.99
N ASN A 368 12.78 -6.73 16.75
CA ASN A 368 11.67 -6.09 17.46
C ASN A 368 11.61 -6.45 18.95
N PRO A 369 11.23 -5.50 19.82
CA PRO A 369 11.12 -4.06 19.54
C PRO A 369 12.49 -3.40 19.31
N ILE A 370 12.58 -2.46 18.36
CA ILE A 370 13.83 -1.79 17.97
C ILE A 370 14.17 -0.56 18.82
N ASP A 371 13.28 -0.17 19.74
CA ASP A 371 13.51 0.92 20.67
C ASP A 371 14.49 0.58 21.80
N ASP A 372 15.13 1.62 22.33
CA ASP A 372 15.92 1.55 23.57
C ASP A 372 14.96 1.33 24.78
N PRO A 373 15.33 0.53 25.79
CA PRO A 373 14.46 0.29 26.95
C PRO A 373 14.02 1.54 27.73
N ALA A 374 14.73 2.67 27.60
CA ALA A 374 14.36 3.96 28.19
C ALA A 374 13.46 4.82 27.26
N SER A 375 13.11 4.33 26.07
CA SER A 375 12.17 4.97 25.16
C SER A 375 10.78 5.04 25.78
N ARG A 376 10.07 6.15 25.57
CA ARG A 376 8.68 6.34 26.02
C ARG A 376 7.65 5.81 25.02
N CYS A 377 8.10 5.43 23.84
CA CYS A 377 7.29 4.90 22.74
C CYS A 377 7.94 3.62 22.24
N SER A 378 7.17 2.56 22.10
CA SER A 378 7.69 1.34 21.44
C SER A 378 7.82 1.59 19.95
N VAL A 379 8.89 1.09 19.33
CA VAL A 379 9.14 1.20 17.89
C VAL A 379 9.37 -0.18 17.32
N LEU A 380 8.58 -0.55 16.31
CA LEU A 380 8.66 -1.83 15.63
C LEU A 380 8.96 -1.65 14.14
N VAL A 381 9.52 -2.69 13.54
CA VAL A 381 9.65 -2.88 12.10
C VAL A 381 8.82 -4.09 11.71
N LEU A 382 7.73 -3.90 10.98
CA LEU A 382 6.83 -4.98 10.58
C LEU A 382 6.63 -4.96 9.07
N ALA A 383 6.77 -6.13 8.43
CA ALA A 383 6.55 -6.25 7.01
C ALA A 383 5.07 -6.09 6.65
N SER A 384 4.78 -5.27 5.64
CA SER A 384 3.42 -5.12 5.10
C SER A 384 3.01 -6.40 4.39
N GLN A 385 1.89 -7.00 4.79
CA GLN A 385 1.33 -8.20 4.16
C GLN A 385 0.01 -7.83 3.44
N GLU A 386 0.10 -6.91 2.47
CA GLU A 386 -1.05 -6.39 1.69
C GLU A 386 -1.76 -7.48 0.90
N ASP A 387 -1.00 -8.34 0.21
CA ASP A 387 -1.56 -9.41 -0.63
C ASP A 387 -2.34 -10.42 0.22
N GLU A 388 -1.89 -10.66 1.46
CA GLU A 388 -2.66 -11.47 2.42
C GLU A 388 -3.95 -10.76 2.84
N GLN A 389 -3.93 -9.43 3.07
CA GLN A 389 -5.17 -8.68 3.38
C GLN A 389 -6.17 -8.74 2.23
N ILE A 390 -5.71 -8.61 0.99
CA ILE A 390 -6.54 -8.76 -0.21
C ILE A 390 -7.20 -10.15 -0.20
N ALA A 391 -6.43 -11.20 0.08
CA ALA A 391 -6.96 -12.56 0.14
C ALA A 391 -8.02 -12.73 1.24
N ARG A 392 -7.81 -12.13 2.41
CA ARG A 392 -8.75 -12.17 3.55
C ARG A 392 -10.05 -11.42 3.26
N HIS A 393 -9.97 -10.22 2.68
CA HIS A 393 -11.16 -9.46 2.27
C HIS A 393 -11.95 -10.18 1.18
N THR A 394 -11.24 -10.79 0.23
CA THR A 394 -11.86 -11.58 -0.84
C THR A 394 -12.60 -12.79 -0.28
N TRP A 395 -12.00 -13.52 0.67
CA TRP A 395 -12.66 -14.63 1.36
C TRP A 395 -13.90 -14.16 2.14
N ALA A 396 -13.81 -13.04 2.84
CA ALA A 396 -14.91 -12.49 3.64
C ALA A 396 -16.11 -12.07 2.77
N LEU A 397 -15.86 -11.63 1.54
CA LEU A 397 -16.88 -11.21 0.56
C LEU A 397 -17.29 -12.32 -0.40
N PHE A 398 -16.75 -13.53 -0.25
CA PHE A 398 -17.05 -14.64 -1.15
C PHE A 398 -18.55 -15.03 -1.06
N PRO A 399 -19.26 -15.18 -2.21
CA PRO A 399 -20.67 -15.57 -2.19
C PRO A 399 -20.84 -17.01 -1.70
N ARG A 400 -21.44 -17.18 -0.51
CA ARG A 400 -21.70 -18.50 0.09
C ARG A 400 -22.80 -19.30 -0.62
N SER A 401 -23.46 -18.72 -1.62
CA SER A 401 -24.44 -19.43 -2.47
C SER A 401 -23.81 -20.22 -3.62
N LEU A 402 -22.47 -20.18 -3.75
CA LEU A 402 -21.70 -20.84 -4.82
C LEU A 402 -20.80 -21.98 -4.31
N SER A 403 -20.88 -22.33 -3.02
CA SER A 403 -20.07 -23.39 -2.38
C SER A 403 -20.75 -24.75 -2.43
#